data_AF-A0A661TQS2-F1
#
_entry.id   AF-A0A661TQS2-F1
#
_cell.length_a   1.000
_cell.length_b   1.000
_cell.length_c   1.000
_cell.angle_alpha   90.00
_cell.angle_beta   90.00
_cell.angle_gamma   90.00
#
_symmetry.space_group_name_H-M   'P 1'
#
loop_
_entity.id
_entity.type
_entity.pdbx_description
1 polymer ?
#
loop_
_entity_poly.entity_id
_entity_poly.type
_entity_poly.pdbx_seq_one_letter_code
_entity_poly.pdbx_strand_id
1 'polypeptide(L)'
;MTERSENLIPQVGSANSATPRIVFKTMQGAQMFPGGKIIDGSKSRDPSNTGDVDVLLAGLLMGKITSGGKYAPSIIGPLTSAYAASDVRFKVGTAVATEIARRIGSTGSVKVTGPPAANGTVATSTMAFTAVDATTGYVTITALGTAFADGSFIQPTDGSETIKTFIPNQTGIKVTSDDSANANIQFPLMPVGGQLDASQIGNYPSDTSLIAYIKAALRASSLGFVFDDDM
;
A
#
# COMPACT_ATOMS: atom_id res chain seq x y z
N MET A 1 -24.97 -20.90 -45.98
CA MET A 1 -23.70 -21.18 -45.28
C MET A 1 -22.86 -19.93 -45.42
N THR A 2 -22.97 -19.04 -44.44
CA THR A 2 -22.39 -17.70 -44.48
C THR A 2 -21.47 -17.58 -43.29
N GLU A 3 -20.18 -17.85 -43.51
CA GLU A 3 -19.15 -17.59 -42.52
C GLU A 3 -18.89 -16.08 -42.51
N ARG A 4 -19.36 -15.42 -41.45
CA ARG A 4 -18.83 -14.10 -41.07
C ARG A 4 -17.67 -14.35 -40.12
N SER A 5 -16.46 -14.31 -40.67
CA SER A 5 -15.26 -13.98 -39.89
C SER A 5 -15.42 -12.54 -39.43
N GLU A 6 -15.77 -12.35 -38.16
CA GLU A 6 -15.66 -11.04 -37.53
C GLU A 6 -14.18 -10.71 -37.41
N ASN A 7 -13.81 -9.68 -38.17
CA ASN A 7 -12.52 -9.05 -38.24
C ASN A 7 -12.17 -8.47 -36.86
N LEU A 8 -11.48 -9.26 -36.01
CA LEU A 8 -10.84 -8.78 -34.79
C LEU A 8 -9.64 -7.92 -35.20
N ILE A 9 -9.87 -6.63 -35.36
CA ILE A 9 -8.81 -5.63 -35.55
C ILE A 9 -7.94 -5.66 -34.27
N PRO A 10 -6.60 -5.80 -34.36
CA PRO A 10 -5.73 -5.66 -33.19
C PRO A 10 -5.95 -4.26 -32.60
N GLN A 11 -6.43 -4.17 -31.37
CA GLN A 11 -6.51 -2.89 -30.67
C GLN A 11 -5.09 -2.40 -30.42
N VAL A 12 -4.67 -1.35 -31.13
CA VAL A 12 -3.46 -0.60 -30.81
C VAL A 12 -3.80 0.24 -29.58
N GLY A 13 -3.53 -0.31 -28.39
CA GLY A 13 -3.57 0.45 -27.16
C GLY A 13 -2.44 1.49 -27.12
N SER A 14 -2.61 2.52 -26.31
CA SER A 14 -1.52 3.45 -25.98
C SER A 14 -0.35 2.66 -25.40
N ALA A 15 0.86 2.88 -25.93
CA ALA A 15 2.06 2.30 -25.35
C ALA A 15 2.31 2.95 -23.98
N ASN A 16 2.08 2.18 -22.91
CA ASN A 16 2.44 2.60 -21.56
C ASN A 16 3.90 2.21 -21.32
N SER A 17 4.76 3.21 -21.06
CA SER A 17 6.15 2.98 -20.69
C SER A 17 6.24 2.73 -19.20
N ALA A 18 6.79 1.59 -18.81
CA ALA A 18 7.00 1.25 -17.41
C ALA A 18 8.50 1.34 -17.08
N THR A 19 8.86 2.20 -16.13
CA THR A 19 10.24 2.29 -15.62
C THR A 19 10.37 1.39 -14.39
N PRO A 20 11.22 0.34 -14.42
CA PRO A 20 11.46 -0.48 -13.25
C PRO A 20 11.97 0.36 -12.08
N ARG A 21 11.40 0.13 -10.88
CA ARG A 21 11.94 0.67 -9.63
C ARG A 21 12.85 -0.38 -8.99
N ILE A 22 13.99 0.08 -8.47
CA ILE A 22 15.04 -0.77 -7.89
C ILE A 22 15.06 -0.51 -6.39
N VAL A 23 14.40 -1.36 -5.61
CA VAL A 23 14.30 -1.24 -4.15
C VAL A 23 15.54 -1.79 -3.44
N PHE A 24 16.11 -2.88 -3.94
CA PHE A 24 17.37 -3.41 -3.44
C PHE A 24 18.54 -2.67 -4.06
N LYS A 25 19.46 -2.13 -3.23
CA LYS A 25 20.71 -1.53 -3.73
C LYS A 25 21.60 -2.53 -4.46
N THR A 26 21.55 -3.78 -4.01
CA THR A 26 22.16 -4.92 -4.67
C THR A 26 21.29 -6.14 -4.45
N MET A 27 21.17 -6.97 -5.47
CA MET A 27 20.53 -8.28 -5.35
C MET A 27 21.44 -9.28 -4.62
N GLN A 28 22.73 -8.98 -4.49
CA GLN A 28 23.67 -9.80 -3.72
C GLN A 28 23.31 -9.72 -2.22
N GLY A 29 22.92 -10.86 -1.65
CA GLY A 29 22.45 -10.92 -0.26
C GLY A 29 20.97 -10.59 -0.08
N ALA A 30 20.22 -10.32 -1.16
CA ALA A 30 18.76 -10.29 -1.09
C ALA A 30 18.24 -11.69 -0.79
N GLN A 31 17.38 -11.79 0.23
CA GLN A 31 16.78 -13.05 0.65
C GLN A 31 15.30 -13.04 0.28
N MET A 32 14.85 -14.12 -0.35
CA MET A 32 13.47 -14.28 -0.80
C MET A 32 12.83 -15.47 -0.09
N PHE A 33 11.54 -15.37 0.22
CA PHE A 33 10.80 -16.47 0.81
C PHE A 33 10.60 -17.59 -0.24
N PRO A 34 11.01 -18.84 0.06
CA PRO A 34 10.86 -19.94 -0.89
C PRO A 34 9.38 -20.24 -1.17
N GLY A 35 9.04 -20.44 -2.45
CA GLY A 35 7.67 -20.74 -2.89
C GLY A 35 6.73 -19.53 -2.95
N GLY A 36 7.18 -18.34 -2.56
CA GLY A 36 6.39 -17.11 -2.64
C GLY A 36 5.09 -17.17 -1.82
N LYS A 37 4.17 -16.24 -2.13
CA LYS A 37 2.82 -16.14 -1.56
C LYS A 37 1.79 -15.75 -2.63
N ILE A 38 0.58 -15.42 -2.21
CA ILE A 38 -0.49 -14.93 -3.09
C ILE A 38 -0.86 -13.52 -2.65
N ILE A 39 -0.95 -12.61 -3.61
CA ILE A 39 -1.55 -11.29 -3.44
C ILE A 39 -3.05 -11.38 -3.70
N ASP A 40 -3.84 -10.78 -2.81
CA ASP A 40 -5.28 -10.70 -2.97
C ASP A 40 -5.65 -9.49 -3.84
N GLY A 41 -5.93 -9.72 -5.12
CA GLY A 41 -6.28 -8.63 -6.05
C GLY A 41 -7.61 -7.96 -5.77
N SER A 42 -8.49 -8.55 -4.93
CA SER A 42 -9.70 -7.86 -4.48
C SER A 42 -9.42 -6.81 -3.41
N LYS A 43 -8.28 -6.93 -2.72
CA LYS A 43 -7.87 -6.05 -1.61
C LYS A 43 -6.61 -5.25 -1.90
N SER A 44 -6.07 -5.35 -3.11
CA SER A 44 -4.82 -4.70 -3.49
C SER A 44 -5.04 -3.70 -4.60
N ARG A 45 -4.57 -2.48 -4.39
CA ARG A 45 -4.36 -1.42 -5.38
C ARG A 45 -3.22 -0.55 -4.88
N ASP A 46 -2.63 0.24 -5.78
CA ASP A 46 -1.63 1.25 -5.45
C ASP A 46 -2.18 2.64 -5.81
N PRO A 47 -2.76 3.37 -4.84
CA PRO A 47 -3.30 4.71 -5.08
C PRO A 47 -2.24 5.73 -5.51
N SER A 48 -0.95 5.43 -5.33
CA SER A 48 0.14 6.31 -5.77
C SER A 48 0.48 6.14 -7.25
N ASN A 49 0.07 5.03 -7.87
CA ASN A 49 0.29 4.75 -9.29
C ASN A 49 -0.82 5.35 -10.16
N THR A 50 -0.77 6.68 -10.33
CA THR A 50 -1.80 7.42 -11.06
C THR A 50 -1.96 6.90 -12.50
N GLY A 51 -3.19 6.53 -12.87
CA GLY A 51 -3.52 5.97 -14.18
C GLY A 51 -3.60 4.45 -14.20
N ASP A 52 -2.78 3.77 -13.39
CA ASP A 52 -2.65 2.31 -13.34
C ASP A 52 -2.72 1.80 -11.88
N VAL A 53 -3.77 2.20 -11.16
CA VAL A 53 -3.93 1.88 -9.72
C VAL A 53 -4.04 0.38 -9.43
N ASP A 54 -4.35 -0.43 -10.43
CA ASP A 54 -4.37 -1.89 -10.39
C ASP A 54 -3.01 -2.54 -10.64
N VAL A 55 -1.95 -1.74 -10.82
CA VAL A 55 -0.57 -2.19 -10.89
C VAL A 55 0.17 -1.77 -9.62
N LEU A 56 0.59 -2.75 -8.83
CA LEU A 56 1.34 -2.55 -7.60
C LEU A 56 2.81 -2.25 -7.92
N LEU A 57 3.28 -1.04 -7.57
CA LEU A 57 4.65 -0.64 -7.84
C LEU A 57 5.64 -1.33 -6.88
N ALA A 58 6.89 -1.46 -7.33
CA ALA A 58 7.97 -1.88 -6.43
C ALA A 58 8.12 -0.91 -5.26
N GLY A 59 8.45 -1.46 -4.10
CA GLY A 59 8.57 -0.75 -2.83
C GLY A 59 7.26 -0.65 -2.04
N LEU A 60 6.11 -0.98 -2.66
CA LEU A 60 4.83 -0.95 -1.96
C LEU A 60 4.85 -1.94 -0.79
N LEU A 61 4.60 -1.43 0.42
CA LEU A 61 4.61 -2.21 1.66
C LEU A 61 3.41 -3.16 1.72
N MET A 62 3.68 -4.43 2.02
CA MET A 62 2.69 -5.50 2.01
C MET A 62 2.60 -6.18 3.38
N GLY A 63 1.39 -6.56 3.74
CA GLY A 63 1.09 -7.29 4.97
C GLY A 63 0.16 -8.45 4.70
N LYS A 64 0.05 -9.35 5.68
CA LYS A 64 -0.73 -10.57 5.57
C LYS A 64 -2.14 -10.34 6.11
N ILE A 65 -3.16 -10.60 5.28
CA ILE A 65 -4.56 -10.61 5.70
C ILE A 65 -4.76 -11.78 6.67
N THR A 66 -5.42 -11.52 7.80
CA THR A 66 -5.64 -12.54 8.85
C THR A 66 -6.44 -13.72 8.31
N SER A 67 -7.55 -13.43 7.62
CA SER A 67 -8.39 -14.45 6.96
C SER A 67 -7.84 -14.79 5.57
N GLY A 68 -7.70 -16.07 5.25
CA GLY A 68 -7.21 -16.55 3.96
C GLY A 68 -5.70 -16.45 3.74
N GLY A 69 -4.97 -15.69 4.57
CA GLY A 69 -3.51 -15.66 4.60
C GLY A 69 -2.81 -15.10 3.37
N LYS A 70 -3.56 -14.45 2.46
CA LYS A 70 -3.05 -13.71 1.31
C LYS A 70 -2.46 -12.37 1.72
N TYR A 71 -1.74 -11.72 0.81
CA TYR A 71 -1.07 -10.45 1.03
C TYR A 71 -1.80 -9.30 0.35
N ALA A 72 -1.78 -8.13 0.97
CA ALA A 72 -2.32 -6.89 0.43
C ALA A 72 -1.50 -5.70 0.95
N PRO A 73 -1.62 -4.51 0.34
CA PRO A 73 -0.92 -3.30 0.78
C PRO A 73 -1.23 -2.97 2.24
N SER A 74 -0.20 -2.71 3.03
CA SER A 74 -0.30 -2.39 4.47
C SER A 74 -0.67 -0.95 4.75
N ILE A 75 -0.37 -0.06 3.81
CA ILE A 75 -0.66 1.36 3.88
C ILE A 75 -1.48 1.69 2.63
N ILE A 76 -2.66 2.27 2.82
CA ILE A 76 -3.51 2.72 1.72
C ILE A 76 -3.01 4.08 1.22
N GLY A 77 -2.59 4.94 2.16
CA GLY A 77 -1.93 6.21 1.87
C GLY A 77 -1.75 7.03 3.15
N PRO A 78 -1.09 8.19 3.09
CA PRO A 78 -0.91 9.06 4.24
C PRO A 78 -2.06 10.07 4.42
N LEU A 79 -2.18 10.60 5.64
CA LEU A 79 -2.86 11.87 5.89
C LEU A 79 -2.13 13.00 5.15
N THR A 80 -2.89 14.02 4.73
CA THR A 80 -2.35 15.20 4.03
C THR A 80 -2.27 16.45 4.93
N SER A 81 -2.58 16.31 6.21
CA SER A 81 -2.51 17.37 7.22
C SER A 81 -2.42 16.76 8.61
N ALA A 82 -1.98 17.54 9.59
CA ALA A 82 -2.09 17.19 11.01
C ALA A 82 -3.54 17.40 11.49
N TYR A 83 -3.97 16.58 12.45
CA TYR A 83 -5.31 16.62 13.03
C TYR A 83 -5.28 16.47 14.55
N ALA A 84 -6.21 17.15 15.22
CA ALA A 84 -6.42 17.06 16.66
C ALA A 84 -7.31 15.85 17.01
N ALA A 85 -7.20 15.37 18.25
CA ALA A 85 -7.96 14.21 18.72
C ALA A 85 -9.50 14.38 18.61
N SER A 86 -9.99 15.62 18.64
CA SER A 86 -11.40 15.97 18.54
C SER A 86 -11.93 16.14 17.11
N ASP A 87 -11.07 16.06 16.08
CA ASP A 87 -11.53 16.26 14.72
C ASP A 87 -12.48 15.13 14.29
N VAL A 88 -13.55 15.54 13.60
CA VAL A 88 -14.64 14.66 13.12
C VAL A 88 -14.48 14.28 11.64
N ARG A 89 -13.37 14.70 11.04
CA ARG A 89 -12.98 14.32 9.68
C ARG A 89 -11.47 14.44 9.55
N PHE A 90 -10.90 13.61 8.69
CA PHE A 90 -9.53 13.79 8.22
C PHE A 90 -9.50 13.77 6.69
N LYS A 91 -8.42 14.29 6.12
CA LYS A 91 -8.22 14.36 4.68
C LYS A 91 -7.06 13.49 4.25
N VAL A 92 -7.29 12.80 3.14
CA VAL A 92 -6.30 12.02 2.39
C VAL A 92 -6.31 12.49 0.93
N GLY A 93 -5.39 11.99 0.12
CA GLY A 93 -5.48 12.15 -1.34
C GLY A 93 -6.77 11.53 -1.90
N THR A 94 -7.32 12.08 -2.98
CA THR A 94 -8.56 11.59 -3.61
C THR A 94 -8.44 10.14 -4.08
N ALA A 95 -7.28 9.73 -4.61
CA ALA A 95 -6.99 8.34 -4.96
C ALA A 95 -6.98 7.42 -3.72
N VAL A 96 -6.47 7.90 -2.59
CA VAL A 96 -6.47 7.16 -1.31
C VAL A 96 -7.91 7.01 -0.81
N ALA A 97 -8.73 8.07 -0.85
CA ALA A 97 -10.14 8.00 -0.49
C ALA A 97 -10.93 7.03 -1.39
N THR A 98 -10.67 7.05 -2.70
CA THR A 98 -11.24 6.09 -3.65
C THR A 98 -10.89 4.66 -3.26
N GLU A 99 -9.64 4.40 -2.88
CA GLU A 99 -9.21 3.08 -2.45
C GLU A 99 -9.79 2.66 -1.10
N ILE A 100 -9.93 3.57 -0.12
CA ILE A 100 -10.65 3.29 1.14
C ILE A 100 -12.08 2.83 0.81
N ALA A 101 -12.78 3.59 -0.03
CA ALA A 101 -14.16 3.28 -0.41
C ALA A 101 -14.27 1.93 -1.14
N ARG A 102 -13.32 1.62 -2.03
CA ARG A 102 -13.29 0.35 -2.79
C ARG A 102 -12.96 -0.84 -1.91
N ARG A 103 -11.97 -0.71 -1.02
CA ARG A 103 -11.41 -1.82 -0.23
C ARG A 103 -12.23 -2.12 1.03
N ILE A 104 -12.77 -1.09 1.67
CA ILE A 104 -13.44 -1.19 2.97
C ILE A 104 -14.94 -0.92 2.83
N GLY A 105 -15.33 0.00 1.95
CA GLY A 105 -16.70 0.43 1.73
C GLY A 105 -16.89 1.92 2.01
N SER A 106 -18.10 2.44 1.78
CA SER A 106 -18.49 3.81 2.12
C SER A 106 -18.60 4.06 3.63
N THR A 107 -18.71 2.98 4.41
CA THR A 107 -18.65 2.94 5.89
C THR A 107 -17.75 1.80 6.31
N GLY A 108 -17.09 1.90 7.47
CA GLY A 108 -16.26 0.82 7.99
C GLY A 108 -15.25 1.30 9.01
N SER A 109 -14.11 0.62 9.11
CA SER A 109 -13.04 1.00 10.04
C SER A 109 -11.67 1.03 9.37
N VAL A 110 -10.89 2.06 9.69
CA VAL A 110 -9.47 2.21 9.32
C VAL A 110 -8.61 2.30 10.58
N LYS A 111 -7.32 2.02 10.43
CA LYS A 111 -6.30 2.37 11.40
C LYS A 111 -5.54 3.61 10.94
N VAL A 112 -5.27 4.51 11.88
CA VAL A 112 -4.34 5.62 11.69
C VAL A 112 -3.14 5.38 12.56
N THR A 113 -1.96 5.30 11.95
CA THR A 113 -0.70 5.06 12.64
C THR A 113 0.26 6.22 12.40
N GLY A 114 0.63 6.88 13.48
CA GLY A 114 1.61 7.97 13.47
C GLY A 114 1.70 8.67 14.81
N PRO A 115 2.68 9.57 14.97
CA PRO A 115 2.86 10.24 16.24
C PRO A 115 1.84 11.38 16.41
N PRO A 116 1.43 11.72 17.64
CA PRO A 116 0.56 12.87 17.89
C PRO A 116 1.15 14.23 17.51
N ALA A 117 2.47 14.30 17.42
CA ALA A 117 3.25 15.44 16.95
C ALA A 117 4.47 14.93 16.18
N ALA A 118 5.04 15.74 15.28
CA ALA A 118 6.18 15.34 14.48
C ALA A 118 7.36 14.83 15.34
N ASN A 119 7.98 13.73 14.89
CA ASN A 119 9.06 13.01 15.59
C ASN A 119 8.69 12.50 16.99
N GLY A 120 7.40 12.43 17.32
CA GLY A 120 6.91 11.90 18.59
C GLY A 120 6.89 10.37 18.65
N THR A 121 6.31 9.82 19.71
CA THR A 121 6.07 8.37 19.80
C THR A 121 4.92 7.97 18.89
N VAL A 122 5.16 7.03 17.98
CA VAL A 122 4.12 6.48 17.10
C VAL A 122 3.01 5.84 17.92
N ALA A 123 1.78 6.29 17.68
CA ALA A 123 0.57 5.71 18.22
C ALA A 123 -0.29 5.14 17.08
N THR A 124 -1.20 4.23 17.41
CA THR A 124 -2.18 3.70 16.47
C THR A 124 -3.58 3.84 17.05
N SER A 125 -4.50 4.44 16.29
CA SER A 125 -5.93 4.50 16.62
C SER A 125 -6.73 3.75 15.56
N THR A 126 -7.70 2.94 15.97
CA THR A 126 -8.68 2.33 15.07
C THR A 126 -9.96 3.14 15.14
N MET A 127 -10.46 3.59 13.99
CA MET A 127 -11.62 4.46 13.92
C MET A 127 -12.66 3.92 12.98
N ALA A 128 -13.91 4.00 13.42
CA ALA A 128 -15.06 3.85 12.54
C ALA A 128 -15.30 5.14 11.76
N PHE A 129 -15.57 5.01 10.46
CA PHE A 129 -15.97 6.09 9.58
C PHE A 129 -17.37 5.83 9.01
N THR A 130 -18.10 6.91 8.78
CA THR A 130 -19.50 6.89 8.32
C THR A 130 -19.65 7.38 6.89
N ALA A 131 -18.63 8.00 6.32
CA ALA A 131 -18.62 8.42 4.93
C ALA A 131 -17.18 8.57 4.41
N VAL A 132 -17.02 8.36 3.10
CA VAL A 132 -15.80 8.64 2.35
C VAL A 132 -16.20 9.45 1.13
N ASP A 133 -15.64 10.65 0.99
CA ASP A 133 -15.79 11.48 -0.19
C ASP A 133 -14.54 11.33 -1.07
N ALA A 134 -14.65 10.48 -2.09
CA ALA A 134 -13.58 10.23 -3.06
C ALA A 134 -13.24 11.45 -3.92
N THR A 135 -14.13 12.44 -4.02
CA THR A 135 -13.92 13.66 -4.82
C THR A 135 -13.07 14.68 -4.06
N THR A 136 -13.32 14.83 -2.76
CA THR A 136 -12.61 15.82 -1.93
C THR A 136 -11.49 15.22 -1.08
N GLY A 137 -11.48 13.89 -0.91
CA GLY A 137 -10.52 13.17 -0.08
C GLY A 137 -10.86 13.17 1.42
N TYR A 138 -12.04 13.66 1.81
CA TYR A 138 -12.47 13.65 3.21
C TYR A 138 -13.03 12.30 3.62
N VAL A 139 -12.67 11.86 4.83
CA VAL A 139 -13.27 10.72 5.52
C VAL A 139 -13.93 11.23 6.79
N THR A 140 -15.22 10.97 6.95
CA THR A 140 -16.01 11.43 8.09
C THR A 140 -16.02 10.38 9.20
N ILE A 141 -15.74 10.81 10.42
CA ILE A 141 -15.61 9.98 11.63
C ILE A 141 -16.33 10.65 12.80
N THR A 142 -16.47 9.94 13.92
CA THR A 142 -17.01 10.54 15.15
C THR A 142 -15.97 11.36 15.91
N ALA A 143 -14.74 10.84 16.05
CA ALA A 143 -13.58 11.53 16.61
C ALA A 143 -12.32 10.73 16.32
N LEU A 144 -11.15 11.38 16.23
CA LEU A 144 -9.86 10.70 16.08
C LEU A 144 -9.43 9.92 17.33
N GLY A 145 -9.83 10.41 18.51
CA GLY A 145 -9.46 9.85 19.81
C GLY A 145 -7.98 10.07 20.19
N THR A 146 -7.14 10.43 19.23
CA THR A 146 -5.72 10.79 19.42
C THR A 146 -5.34 11.79 18.33
N ALA A 147 -4.47 12.76 18.62
CA ALA A 147 -3.96 13.64 17.58
C ALA A 147 -3.02 12.86 16.66
N PHE A 148 -2.86 13.30 15.41
CA PHE A 148 -1.93 12.70 14.46
C PHE A 148 -1.23 13.78 13.65
N ALA A 149 0.08 13.64 13.50
CA ALA A 149 0.87 14.49 12.63
C ALA A 149 0.52 14.24 11.15
N ASP A 150 0.87 15.22 10.32
CA ASP A 150 0.84 15.06 8.87
C ASP A 150 1.69 13.86 8.42
N GLY A 151 1.30 13.21 7.33
CA GLY A 151 1.98 12.02 6.84
C GLY A 151 1.69 10.72 7.60
N SER A 152 0.92 10.75 8.70
CA SER A 152 0.51 9.53 9.41
C SER A 152 -0.24 8.57 8.48
N PHE A 153 -0.03 7.27 8.67
CA PHE A 153 -0.50 6.25 7.73
C PHE A 153 -1.97 5.90 7.94
N ILE A 154 -2.73 5.83 6.86
CA ILE A 154 -4.03 5.18 6.80
C ILE A 154 -3.85 3.72 6.40
N GLN A 155 -4.37 2.82 7.22
CA GLN A 155 -4.19 1.38 7.09
C GLN A 155 -5.54 0.65 7.19
N PRO A 156 -5.65 -0.54 6.57
CA PRO A 156 -6.83 -1.39 6.70
C PRO A 156 -6.95 -1.98 8.12
N THR A 157 -8.00 -2.75 8.37
CA THR A 157 -8.24 -3.46 9.64
C THR A 157 -8.40 -4.97 9.44
N ASP A 158 -7.86 -5.50 8.34
CA ASP A 158 -8.03 -6.90 7.92
C ASP A 158 -6.83 -7.81 8.25
N GLY A 159 -5.87 -7.30 9.02
CA GLY A 159 -4.60 -7.93 9.39
C GLY A 159 -3.42 -7.42 8.57
N SER A 160 -3.66 -6.99 7.33
CA SER A 160 -2.58 -6.57 6.44
C SER A 160 -1.97 -5.21 6.82
N GLU A 161 -2.57 -4.46 7.75
CA GLU A 161 -1.97 -3.25 8.33
C GLU A 161 -0.61 -3.51 8.99
N THR A 162 -0.33 -4.76 9.40
CA THR A 162 0.99 -5.10 9.90
C THR A 162 1.93 -5.31 8.72
N ILE A 163 2.89 -4.40 8.55
CA ILE A 163 3.91 -4.50 7.50
C ILE A 163 4.75 -5.76 7.72
N LYS A 164 4.84 -6.60 6.67
CA LYS A 164 5.60 -7.85 6.69
C LYS A 164 6.71 -7.90 5.65
N THR A 165 6.49 -7.27 4.51
CA THR A 165 7.37 -7.31 3.33
C THR A 165 7.02 -6.15 2.40
N PHE A 166 7.52 -6.16 1.17
CA PHE A 166 7.23 -5.17 0.14
C PHE A 166 7.33 -5.81 -1.25
N ILE A 167 6.79 -5.15 -2.27
CA ILE A 167 6.95 -5.58 -3.67
C ILE A 167 8.41 -5.37 -4.11
N PRO A 168 9.17 -6.41 -4.54
CA PRO A 168 10.60 -6.31 -4.87
C PRO A 168 10.86 -5.49 -6.13
N ASN A 169 12.11 -5.45 -6.59
CA ASN A 169 12.51 -4.84 -7.86
C ASN A 169 11.73 -5.45 -9.03
N GLN A 170 10.90 -4.66 -9.72
CA GLN A 170 10.12 -5.09 -10.89
C GLN A 170 9.37 -3.90 -11.51
N THR A 171 8.85 -4.13 -12.72
CA THR A 171 8.00 -3.22 -13.50
C THR A 171 6.55 -3.12 -12.99
N GLY A 172 6.29 -3.61 -11.77
CA GLY A 172 4.98 -3.65 -11.13
C GLY A 172 4.25 -4.99 -11.30
N ILE A 173 3.29 -5.29 -10.41
CA ILE A 173 2.40 -6.46 -10.50
C ILE A 173 0.97 -5.98 -10.75
N LYS A 174 0.42 -6.29 -11.91
CA LYS A 174 -1.01 -6.09 -12.21
C LYS A 174 -1.84 -7.08 -11.40
N VAL A 175 -2.87 -6.61 -10.70
CA VAL A 175 -3.76 -7.41 -9.84
C VAL A 175 -5.20 -7.52 -10.36
N THR A 176 -5.35 -7.26 -11.66
CA THR A 176 -6.57 -7.43 -12.44
C THR A 176 -6.30 -8.33 -13.63
N SER A 177 -7.32 -9.04 -14.11
CA SER A 177 -7.29 -9.72 -15.39
C SER A 177 -7.34 -8.73 -16.56
N ASP A 178 -7.22 -9.24 -17.78
CA ASP A 178 -7.37 -8.43 -19.00
C ASP A 178 -8.77 -7.82 -19.14
N ASP A 179 -9.79 -8.47 -18.56
CA ASP A 179 -11.16 -7.95 -18.45
C ASP A 179 -11.36 -6.99 -17.25
N SER A 180 -10.27 -6.53 -16.63
CA SER A 180 -10.27 -5.64 -15.45
C SER A 180 -10.93 -6.23 -14.19
N ALA A 181 -11.19 -7.54 -14.16
CA ALA A 181 -11.71 -8.21 -12.97
C ALA A 181 -10.58 -8.42 -11.94
N ASN A 182 -10.90 -8.33 -10.64
CA ASN A 182 -9.91 -8.60 -9.58
C ASN A 182 -9.36 -10.02 -9.68
N ALA A 183 -8.04 -10.16 -9.69
CA ALA A 183 -7.37 -11.45 -9.82
C ALA A 183 -6.43 -11.70 -8.64
N ASN A 184 -6.45 -12.91 -8.07
CA ASN A 184 -5.40 -13.31 -7.15
C ASN A 184 -4.15 -13.61 -7.95
N ILE A 185 -3.04 -12.96 -7.62
CA ILE A 185 -1.80 -13.07 -8.39
C ILE A 185 -0.71 -13.68 -7.52
N GLN A 186 0.12 -14.50 -8.14
CA GLN A 186 1.29 -15.05 -7.47
C GLN A 186 2.22 -13.92 -7.04
N PHE A 187 2.75 -14.03 -5.83
CA PHE A 187 3.81 -13.19 -5.30
C PHE A 187 5.10 -14.03 -5.23
N PRO A 188 5.76 -14.27 -6.38
CA PRO A 188 6.77 -15.31 -6.49
C PRO A 188 8.06 -14.96 -5.73
N LEU A 189 8.41 -13.69 -5.67
CA LEU A 189 9.61 -13.18 -5.03
C LEU A 189 9.21 -12.29 -3.85
N MET A 190 8.88 -12.90 -2.71
CA MET A 190 8.56 -12.15 -1.50
C MET A 190 9.85 -11.85 -0.70
N PRO A 191 10.29 -10.58 -0.61
CA PRO A 191 11.47 -10.20 0.16
C PRO A 191 11.38 -10.58 1.63
N VAL A 192 12.47 -11.12 2.16
CA VAL A 192 12.65 -11.42 3.59
C VAL A 192 14.04 -11.02 4.11
N GLY A 193 14.85 -10.31 3.34
CA GLY A 193 16.13 -9.77 3.82
C GLY A 193 16.93 -9.13 2.69
N GLY A 194 17.95 -8.34 3.04
CA GLY A 194 18.85 -7.69 2.09
C GLY A 194 19.07 -6.19 2.35
N GLN A 195 19.82 -5.55 1.46
CA GLN A 195 20.13 -4.12 1.53
C GLN A 195 19.15 -3.31 0.67
N LEU A 196 18.46 -2.36 1.30
CA LEU A 196 17.40 -1.57 0.69
C LEU A 196 17.84 -0.12 0.45
N ASP A 197 17.37 0.44 -0.66
CA ASP A 197 17.33 1.89 -0.89
C ASP A 197 16.03 2.41 -0.26
N ALA A 198 16.17 3.14 0.85
CA ALA A 198 15.04 3.67 1.61
C ALA A 198 14.12 4.57 0.76
N SER A 199 14.70 5.32 -0.20
CA SER A 199 13.96 6.25 -1.06
C SER A 199 12.99 5.55 -2.02
N GLN A 200 13.20 4.25 -2.26
CA GLN A 200 12.41 3.46 -3.19
C GLN A 200 11.25 2.72 -2.51
N ILE A 201 11.13 2.82 -1.18
CA ILE A 201 10.01 2.26 -0.43
C ILE A 201 8.75 3.13 -0.66
N GLY A 202 7.63 2.49 -0.96
CA GLY A 202 6.36 3.16 -1.17
C GLY A 202 5.84 3.79 0.12
N ASN A 203 5.34 5.02 0.03
CA ASN A 203 4.89 5.82 1.18
C ASN A 203 5.98 6.02 2.26
N TYR A 204 7.27 6.04 1.89
CA TYR A 204 8.32 6.36 2.84
C TYR A 204 8.15 7.80 3.36
N PRO A 205 7.98 7.97 4.69
CA PRO A 205 7.64 9.26 5.29
C PRO A 205 8.89 10.13 5.48
N SER A 206 8.70 11.43 5.68
CA SER A 206 9.76 12.34 6.14
C SER A 206 9.91 12.36 7.67
N ASP A 207 8.87 11.96 8.41
CA ASP A 207 8.87 11.90 9.87
C ASP A 207 9.77 10.76 10.38
N THR A 208 10.75 11.10 11.22
CA THR A 208 11.77 10.13 11.68
C THR A 208 11.19 8.99 12.52
N SER A 209 10.10 9.23 13.24
CA SER A 209 9.44 8.20 14.06
C SER A 209 8.66 7.21 13.20
N LEU A 210 8.04 7.68 12.12
CA LEU A 210 7.37 6.81 11.14
C LEU A 210 8.38 6.03 10.29
N ILE A 211 9.52 6.63 9.94
CA ILE A 211 10.65 5.90 9.34
C ILE A 211 11.07 4.75 10.26
N ALA A 212 11.33 5.05 11.55
CA ALA A 212 11.70 4.05 12.53
C ALA A 212 10.64 2.94 12.65
N TYR A 213 9.36 3.29 12.59
CA TYR A 213 8.25 2.32 12.58
C TYR A 213 8.30 1.36 11.38
N ILE A 214 8.46 1.87 10.15
CA ILE A 214 8.57 1.01 8.95
C ILE A 214 9.77 0.07 9.07
N LYS A 215 10.94 0.63 9.42
CA LYS A 215 12.18 -0.16 9.57
C LYS A 215 12.01 -1.25 10.63
N ALA A 216 11.45 -0.91 11.79
CA ALA A 216 11.20 -1.86 12.86
C ALA A 216 10.23 -2.97 12.42
N ALA A 217 9.14 -2.63 11.73
CA ALA A 217 8.15 -3.61 11.28
C ALA A 217 8.72 -4.60 10.24
N LEU A 218 9.51 -4.09 9.29
CA LEU A 218 10.19 -4.92 8.28
C LEU A 218 11.26 -5.80 8.92
N ARG A 219 12.08 -5.28 9.84
CA ARG A 219 13.09 -6.07 10.56
C ARG A 219 12.47 -7.16 11.45
N ALA A 220 11.33 -6.88 12.10
CA ALA A 220 10.64 -7.85 12.96
C ALA A 220 10.02 -9.03 12.19
N SER A 221 9.78 -8.86 10.89
CA SER A 221 9.05 -9.82 10.05
C SER A 221 9.94 -10.54 9.04
N SER A 222 11.26 -10.36 9.13
CA SER A 222 12.24 -10.76 8.13
C SER A 222 13.48 -11.39 8.77
N LEU A 223 14.38 -11.91 7.93
CA LEU A 223 15.68 -12.47 8.30
C LEU A 223 16.77 -11.38 8.40
N GLY A 224 16.46 -10.12 8.09
CA GLY A 224 17.36 -8.98 8.25
C GLY A 224 17.35 -8.03 7.06
N PHE A 225 16.59 -6.93 7.16
CA PHE A 225 16.72 -5.80 6.24
C PHE A 225 17.63 -4.71 6.81
N VAL A 226 18.52 -4.22 5.98
CA VAL A 226 19.41 -3.07 6.25
C VAL A 226 19.05 -1.97 5.27
N PHE A 227 18.80 -0.76 5.76
CA PHE A 227 18.45 0.40 4.94
C PHE A 227 19.70 1.25 4.75
N ASP A 228 19.81 1.94 3.62
CA ASP A 228 21.00 2.73 3.34
C ASP A 228 21.07 4.06 4.08
N ASP A 229 19.94 4.56 4.55
CA ASP A 229 19.82 5.67 5.50
C ASP A 229 20.03 5.22 6.96
N ASP A 230 20.46 3.98 7.21
CA ASP A 230 21.01 3.57 8.52
C ASP A 230 22.50 3.92 8.69
N MET A 231 23.20 4.25 7.59
CA MET A 231 24.67 4.42 7.53
C MET A 231 25.09 5.88 7.37
#